data_AF-A0A2X2DK49-F1
#
_entry.id   AF-A0A2X2DK49-F1
#
_cell.length_a   1.000
_cell.length_b   1.000
_cell.length_c   1.000
_cell.angle_alpha   90.00
_cell.angle_beta   90.00
_cell.angle_gamma   90.00
#
_symmetry.space_group_name_H-M   'P 1'
#
loop_
_entity.id
_entity.type
_entity.pdbx_description
1 polymer ?
#
loop_
_entity_poly.entity_id
_entity_poly.type
_entity_poly.pdbx_seq_one_letter_code
_entity_poly.pdbx_strand_id
1 'polypeptide(L)'
;MVLFVFVVMMLNLGKSVVEQERKWLQPRFWIGPAILSLVLLIVLVYAISSVTHGEISGEIIGAKEVGISLFGPYILAVELASVLLLSGLIVAYHIGRDQSHDDLVENEKVGEPK
;
A
#
# COMPACT_ATOMS: atom_id res chain seq x y z
N MET A 1 -5.75 -3.41 5.83
CA MET A 1 -5.61 -3.03 7.24
C MET A 1 -5.20 -4.22 8.12
N VAL A 2 -5.89 -5.37 8.08
CA VAL A 2 -5.59 -6.54 8.94
C VAL A 2 -4.16 -7.07 8.79
N LEU A 3 -3.67 -7.29 7.56
CA LEU A 3 -2.30 -7.78 7.31
C LEU A 3 -1.22 -6.90 7.95
N PHE A 4 -1.43 -5.58 7.95
CA PHE A 4 -0.47 -4.64 8.51
C PHE A 4 -0.33 -4.80 10.03
N VAL A 5 -1.47 -4.91 10.74
CA VAL A 5 -1.47 -5.13 12.21
C VAL A 5 -0.79 -6.45 12.55
N PHE A 6 -1.06 -7.51 11.78
CA PHE A 6 -0.44 -8.81 11.97
C PHE A 6 1.09 -8.75 11.84
N VAL A 7 1.60 -8.09 10.80
CA VAL A 7 3.05 -7.94 10.58
C VAL A 7 3.70 -7.12 11.69
N VAL A 8 3.13 -5.96 12.04
CA VAL A 8 3.67 -5.11 13.11
C VAL A 8 3.74 -5.86 14.45
N MET A 9 2.73 -6.69 14.74
CA MET A 9 2.71 -7.51 15.94
C MET A 9 3.74 -8.64 15.91
N MET A 10 3.90 -9.32 14.76
CA MET A 10 4.93 -10.37 14.57
C MET A 10 6.35 -9.80 14.73
N LEU A 11 6.59 -8.59 14.22
CA LEU A 11 7.90 -7.92 14.30
C LEU A 11 8.20 -7.33 15.68
N ASN A 12 7.22 -7.32 16.61
CA ASN A 12 7.33 -6.87 18.00
C ASN A 12 8.29 -5.68 18.20
N LEU A 13 7.95 -4.55 17.57
CA LEU A 13 8.78 -3.33 17.55
C LEU A 13 9.13 -2.89 18.98
N GLY A 14 10.42 -2.95 19.33
CA GLY A 14 10.92 -2.76 20.70
C GLY A 14 11.12 -1.30 21.13
N LYS A 15 11.53 -1.11 22.40
CA LYS A 15 11.69 0.21 23.05
C LYS A 15 12.68 1.16 22.34
N SER A 16 13.66 0.62 21.61
CA SER A 16 14.61 1.41 20.82
C SER A 16 13.97 2.14 19.64
N VAL A 17 12.95 1.54 19.01
CA VAL A 17 12.19 2.15 17.91
C VAL A 17 11.39 3.35 18.41
N VAL A 18 10.75 3.22 19.57
CA VAL A 18 9.95 4.27 20.21
C VAL A 18 10.79 5.51 20.52
N GLU A 19 12.02 5.32 21.01
CA GLU A 19 12.91 6.45 21.32
C GLU A 19 13.39 7.18 20.06
N GLN A 20 13.59 6.44 18.96
CA GLN A 20 13.92 7.01 17.65
C GLN A 20 12.73 7.76 17.03
N GLU A 21 11.52 7.20 17.08
CA GLU A 21 10.29 7.86 16.63
C GLU A 21 10.07 9.19 17.34
N ARG A 22 10.29 9.23 18.66
CA ARG A 22 10.18 10.47 19.44
C ARG A 22 11.19 11.54 19.00
N LYS A 23 12.40 11.14 18.60
CA LYS A 23 13.41 12.07 18.06
C LYS A 23 13.03 12.57 16.66
N TRP A 24 12.37 11.74 15.85
CA TRP A 24 11.92 12.12 14.50
C TRP A 24 10.65 12.99 14.52
N LEU A 25 9.80 12.84 15.54
CA LEU A 25 8.60 13.65 15.74
C LEU A 25 8.88 15.07 16.32
N GLN A 26 10.14 15.52 16.33
CA GLN A 26 10.44 16.87 16.76
C GLN A 26 9.83 17.92 15.80
N PRO A 27 9.27 19.03 16.33
CA PRO A 27 8.73 20.15 15.55
C PRO A 27 9.52 20.55 14.33
N ARG A 28 10.84 20.58 14.46
CA ARG A 28 11.74 20.96 13.37
C ARG A 28 11.61 20.08 12.11
N PHE A 29 11.28 18.80 12.26
CA PHE A 29 11.19 17.87 11.12
C PHE A 29 9.81 17.85 10.46
N TRP A 30 8.73 18.17 11.18
CA TRP A 30 7.37 18.10 10.60
C TRP A 30 6.79 19.45 10.16
N ILE A 31 7.30 20.59 10.65
CA ILE A 31 6.79 21.92 10.27
C ILE A 31 6.91 22.18 8.76
N GLY A 32 8.05 21.84 8.15
CA GLY A 32 8.25 22.04 6.70
C GLY A 32 7.23 21.26 5.85
N PRO A 33 7.17 19.92 5.98
CA PRO A 33 6.14 19.11 5.32
C PRO A 33 4.71 19.57 5.64
N ALA A 34 4.43 19.96 6.89
CA ALA A 34 3.09 20.42 7.28
C ALA A 34 2.67 21.72 6.57
N ILE A 35 3.59 22.69 6.45
CA ILE A 35 3.32 23.93 5.70
C ILE A 35 3.08 23.60 4.22
N LEU A 36 3.89 22.71 3.62
CA LEU A 36 3.71 22.32 2.22
C LEU A 36 2.37 21.61 2.00
N SER A 37 1.99 20.70 2.90
CA SER A 37 0.68 20.03 2.88
C SER A 37 -0.47 21.03 3.06
N LEU A 38 -0.31 22.04 3.92
CA LEU A 38 -1.31 23.08 4.13
C LEU A 38 -1.49 23.95 2.87
N VAL A 39 -0.39 24.34 2.22
CA VAL A 39 -0.44 25.08 0.96
C VAL A 39 -1.12 24.24 -0.12
N LEU A 40 -0.78 22.96 -0.24
CA LEU A 40 -1.43 22.03 -1.18
C LEU A 40 -2.93 21.91 -0.90
N LEU A 41 -3.32 21.82 0.37
CA LEU A 41 -4.72 21.76 0.78
C LEU A 41 -5.48 23.04 0.38
N ILE A 42 -4.90 24.22 0.59
CA ILE A 42 -5.50 25.50 0.19
C ILE A 42 -5.72 25.52 -1.33
N VAL A 43 -4.71 25.10 -2.10
CA VAL A 43 -4.82 25.02 -3.57
C VAL A 43 -5.93 24.07 -3.99
N LEU A 44 -6.02 22.90 -3.36
CA LEU A 44 -7.05 21.91 -3.68
C LEU A 44 -8.45 22.42 -3.35
N VAL A 45 -8.65 23.05 -2.18
CA VAL A 45 -9.92 23.64 -1.78
C VAL A 45 -10.32 24.78 -2.72
N TYR A 46 -9.39 25.65 -3.08
CA TYR A 46 -9.64 26.72 -4.04
C TYR A 46 -10.03 26.15 -5.41
N ALA A 47 -9.29 25.17 -5.92
CA ALA A 47 -9.58 24.53 -7.20
C ALA A 47 -10.97 23.88 -7.22
N ILE A 48 -11.31 23.10 -6.19
CA ILE A 48 -12.61 22.42 -6.10
C ILE A 48 -13.76 23.42 -5.94
N SER A 49 -13.62 24.42 -5.07
CA SER A 49 -14.68 25.42 -4.83
C SER A 49 -14.92 26.36 -6.02
N SER A 50 -13.93 26.53 -6.90
CA SER A 50 -14.08 27.32 -8.13
C SER A 50 -14.95 26.64 -9.21
N VAL A 51 -15.22 25.33 -9.07
CA VAL A 51 -16.07 24.59 -10.00
C VAL A 51 -17.54 24.88 -9.69
N THR A 52 -18.32 25.23 -10.71
CA THR A 52 -19.77 25.37 -10.58
C THR A 52 -20.39 23.98 -10.42
N HIS A 53 -21.09 23.77 -9.31
CA HIS A 53 -21.78 22.51 -9.03
C HIS A 53 -23.17 22.55 -9.69
N GLY A 54 -23.51 21.54 -10.47
CA GLY A 54 -24.89 21.31 -10.92
C GLY A 54 -25.71 20.63 -9.83
N GLU A 55 -27.04 20.73 -9.90
CA GLU A 55 -27.91 19.89 -9.07
C GLU A 55 -27.69 18.41 -9.43
N ILE A 56 -27.30 17.62 -8.43
CA ILE A 56 -27.12 16.17 -8.57
C ILE A 56 -28.20 15.49 -7.74
N SER A 57 -29.00 14.63 -8.37
CA SER A 57 -29.94 13.76 -7.67
C SER A 57 -29.20 12.64 -6.95
N GLY A 58 -29.53 12.40 -5.68
CA GLY A 58 -28.97 11.29 -4.89
C GLY A 58 -29.57 9.94 -5.28
N GLU A 59 -29.30 9.47 -6.50
CA GLU A 59 -29.74 8.16 -6.97
C GLU A 59 -28.88 7.03 -6.39
N ILE A 60 -29.51 5.92 -6.01
CA ILE A 60 -28.82 4.76 -5.48
C ILE A 60 -28.27 3.93 -6.65
N ILE A 61 -26.94 3.86 -6.76
CA ILE A 61 -26.26 3.05 -7.77
C ILE A 61 -26.10 1.61 -7.26
N GLY A 62 -26.68 0.65 -7.97
CA GLY A 62 -26.64 -0.76 -7.61
C GLY A 62 -25.35 -1.47 -8.02
N ALA A 63 -24.97 -2.54 -7.31
CA ALA A 63 -23.77 -3.33 -7.64
C ALA A 63 -23.80 -3.93 -9.06
N LYS A 64 -24.99 -4.30 -9.58
CA LYS A 64 -25.17 -4.80 -10.95
C LYS A 64 -24.75 -3.76 -11.98
N GLU A 65 -25.14 -2.50 -11.77
CA GLU A 65 -24.85 -1.40 -12.69
C GLU A 65 -23.34 -1.11 -12.73
N VAL A 66 -22.70 -1.08 -11.56
CA VAL A 66 -21.23 -0.98 -11.45
C VAL A 66 -20.57 -2.16 -12.17
N GLY A 67 -21.08 -3.38 -11.99
CA GLY A 67 -20.57 -4.59 -12.67
C GLY A 67 -20.66 -4.50 -14.19
N ILE A 68 -21.77 -3.99 -14.73
CA ILE A 68 -21.93 -3.77 -16.18
C ILE A 68 -20.86 -2.79 -16.69
N SER A 69 -20.58 -1.73 -15.95
CA SER A 69 -19.54 -0.77 -16.33
C SER A 69 -18.12 -1.36 -16.22
N LEU A 70 -17.84 -2.11 -15.16
CA LEU A 70 -16.53 -2.73 -14.94
C LEU A 70 -16.17 -3.76 -16.02
N PHE A 71 -17.13 -4.58 -16.43
CA PHE A 71 -16.89 -5.65 -17.42
C PHE A 71 -17.32 -5.29 -18.85
N GLY A 72 -17.87 -4.09 -19.08
CA GLY A 72 -18.11 -3.53 -20.41
C GLY A 72 -16.99 -2.56 -20.80
N PRO A 73 -17.18 -1.23 -20.63
CA PRO A 73 -16.21 -0.22 -21.05
C PRO A 73 -14.86 -0.30 -20.30
N TYR A 74 -14.84 -0.78 -19.05
CA TYR A 74 -13.63 -0.82 -18.22
C TYR A 74 -12.97 -2.20 -18.13
N ILE A 75 -13.29 -3.12 -19.06
CA ILE A 75 -12.77 -4.50 -19.00
C ILE A 75 -11.23 -4.56 -18.95
N LEU A 76 -10.55 -3.70 -19.71
CA LEU A 76 -9.09 -3.62 -19.69
C LEU A 76 -8.55 -3.12 -18.34
N ALA A 77 -9.25 -2.21 -17.65
CA ALA A 77 -8.82 -1.75 -16.34
C ALA A 77 -8.91 -2.87 -15.30
N VAL A 78 -9.95 -3.71 -15.37
CA VAL A 78 -10.09 -4.90 -14.51
C VAL A 78 -8.96 -5.90 -14.79
N GLU A 79 -8.66 -6.15 -16.06
CA GLU A 79 -7.57 -7.03 -16.45
C GLU A 79 -6.21 -6.53 -15.92
N LEU A 80 -5.90 -5.26 -16.13
CA LEU A 80 -4.65 -4.66 -15.63
C LEU A 80 -4.57 -4.66 -14.10
N ALA A 81 -5.69 -4.45 -13.40
CA ALA A 81 -5.73 -4.55 -11.94
C ALA A 81 -5.39 -5.98 -11.47
N SER A 82 -5.87 -7.02 -12.18
CA SER A 82 -5.55 -8.42 -11.85
C SER A 82 -4.06 -8.74 -12.04
N VAL A 83 -3.47 -8.24 -13.13
CA VAL A 83 -2.03 -8.38 -13.41
C VAL A 83 -1.20 -7.62 -12.39
N LEU A 84 -1.63 -6.42 -11.99
CA LEU A 84 -0.97 -5.62 -10.96
C LEU A 84 -0.97 -6.33 -9.60
N LEU A 85 -2.10 -6.95 -9.22
CA LEU A 85 -2.20 -7.74 -7.99
C LEU A 85 -1.31 -8.99 -8.04
N LEU A 86 -1.30 -9.71 -9.17
CA LEU A 86 -0.42 -10.87 -9.36
C LEU A 86 1.06 -10.48 -9.28
N SER A 87 1.44 -9.38 -9.95
CA SER A 87 2.81 -8.85 -9.90
C SER A 87 3.19 -8.44 -8.48
N GLY A 88 2.31 -7.73 -7.77
CA GLY A 88 2.52 -7.35 -6.37
C GLY A 88 2.73 -8.57 -5.46
N LEU A 89 1.96 -9.64 -5.67
CA LEU A 89 2.12 -10.90 -4.94
C LEU A 89 3.49 -11.54 -5.21
N ILE A 90 3.89 -11.65 -6.48
CA ILE A 90 5.17 -12.24 -6.88
C ILE A 90 6.35 -11.48 -6.27
N VAL A 91 6.32 -10.13 -6.36
CA VAL A 91 7.37 -9.28 -5.80
C VAL A 91 7.42 -9.39 -4.28
N ALA A 92 6.27 -9.36 -3.60
CA ALA A 92 6.20 -9.52 -2.16
C ALA A 92 6.76 -10.88 -1.70
N TYR A 93 6.44 -11.98 -2.39
CA TYR A 93 6.99 -13.30 -2.10
C TYR A 93 8.50 -13.35 -2.32
N HIS A 94 8.98 -12.78 -3.43
CA HIS A 94 10.40 -12.79 -3.74
C HIS A 94 11.23 -12.03 -2.69
N ILE A 95 10.75 -10.87 -2.23
CA ILE A 95 11.44 -10.04 -1.22
C ILE A 95 11.29 -10.64 0.18
N GLY A 96 10.11 -11.18 0.51
CA GLY A 96 9.82 -11.71 1.85
C GLY A 96 10.43 -13.08 2.14
N ARG A 97 10.93 -13.78 1.11
CA ARG A 97 11.63 -15.07 1.23
C ARG A 97 13.06 -14.85 1.71
N ASP A 98 13.41 -15.39 2.87
CA ASP A 98 14.80 -15.49 3.33
C ASP A 98 15.51 -16.60 2.54
N GLN A 99 16.66 -16.29 1.93
CA GLN A 99 17.43 -17.23 1.10
C GLN A 99 18.28 -18.19 1.94
N SER A 100 18.38 -17.94 3.25
CA SER A 100 19.36 -18.56 4.15
C SER A 100 19.05 -20.02 4.56
N HIS A 101 17.89 -20.57 4.20
CA HIS A 101 17.43 -21.88 4.70
C HIS A 101 17.32 -22.98 3.65
N ASP A 102 17.71 -22.73 2.39
CA ASP A 102 17.76 -23.75 1.32
C ASP A 102 19.21 -24.18 0.99
N ASP A 103 20.20 -23.29 1.13
CA ASP A 103 21.60 -23.59 0.77
C ASP A 103 22.29 -24.62 1.70
N LEU A 104 21.76 -24.83 2.90
CA LEU A 104 22.30 -25.78 3.88
C LEU A 104 21.80 -27.21 3.66
N VAL A 105 20.63 -27.39 3.02
CA VAL A 105 20.06 -28.72 2.76
C VAL A 105 20.66 -29.34 1.49
N GLU A 106 21.12 -28.52 0.54
CA GLU A 106 21.75 -29.00 -0.70
C GLU A 106 23.21 -29.43 -0.48
N ASN A 107 23.95 -28.76 0.41
CA ASN A 107 25.35 -29.10 0.72
C ASN A 107 25.51 -30.36 1.59
N GLU A 108 24.51 -30.76 2.37
CA GLU A 108 24.56 -32.00 3.17
C GLU A 108 24.39 -33.26 2.31
N LYS A 109 23.73 -33.16 1.14
CA LYS A 109 23.52 -34.30 0.22
C LYS A 109 24.66 -34.58 -0.74
N VAL A 110 25.63 -33.68 -0.85
CA VAL A 110 26.82 -33.82 -1.71
C VAL A 110 28.02 -34.43 -0.95
N GLY A 111 27.91 -34.56 0.38
CA GLY A 111 29.00 -34.96 1.27
C GLY A 111 29.10 -36.44 1.66
N GLU A 112 28.23 -37.34 1.21
CA GLU A 112 28.35 -38.78 1.52
C GLU A 112 29.14 -39.54 0.43
N PRO A 113 30.42 -39.89 0.67
CA PRO A 113 31.07 -40.97 -0.07
C PRO A 113 30.52 -42.34 0.40
N LYS A 114 30.21 -43.21 -0.57
CA LYS A 114 29.88 -44.63 -0.35
C LYS A 114 31.05 -45.42 0.22
#